data_AF-A0A401KMN5-F1
#
_entry.id   AF-A0A401KMN5-F1
#
_cell.length_a   1.000
_cell.length_b   1.000
_cell.length_c   1.000
_cell.angle_alpha   90.00
_cell.angle_beta   90.00
_cell.angle_gamma   90.00
#
_symmetry.space_group_name_H-M   'P 1'
#
loop_
_entity.id
_entity.type
_entity.pdbx_description
1 polymer ?
#
loop_
_entity_poly.entity_id
_entity_poly.type
_entity_poly.pdbx_seq_one_letter_code
_entity_poly.pdbx_strand_id
1 'polypeptide(L)'
;MENPRTYDLSDLDKAGFTKTVKVVLFYDLQATVDPESVISSLLEGVKHATHLLPFMGGNLQLNESGRLCIVASPDSSVQVSIRRFTSTECNPFHVLAQDSFSPSKLDLTRFLPEEQTAKHPVCLMQVSLIQGGLAVGFRVDHAAGDWVSLDTFISLVCQSSKAHQEGLTMPTYTPDLKRDPYNTPALNITLSREDRLAQLPLFHIIEKSKFQVKSPPPTRAGIYRIAEPTIQQLKARCAQYLDQVEYVSSYDCISALVWIALTRARLHIHPDQANAPSRFVHPIDVRSRDPEHKTSLQYFGNAVIGTLAGPVPATTLISDGDRSLAAAATKIRQSIHAVDISKIGHITALQTSLADTQILLPNADFAGMDLFMNTWYTGSAAKYDLGGAPRPVAFRVQAGVPGACAVILPNFYESDTRVFEVFVQAPEPEHEALMEDVEFLKYFEQVA
;
A
#
# COMPACT_ATOMS: atom_id res chain seq x y z
N MET A 1 -11.07 -34.62 -15.57
CA MET A 1 -10.95 -33.15 -15.45
C MET A 1 -11.08 -32.85 -13.97
N GLU A 2 -10.05 -32.27 -13.35
CA GLU A 2 -10.16 -31.81 -11.96
C GLU A 2 -11.13 -30.64 -11.90
N ASN A 3 -11.97 -30.61 -10.85
CA ASN A 3 -12.94 -29.54 -10.67
C ASN A 3 -12.24 -28.22 -10.30
N PRO A 4 -12.80 -27.07 -10.69
CA PRO A 4 -12.32 -25.76 -10.22
C PRO A 4 -12.28 -25.73 -8.68
N ARG A 5 -11.24 -25.10 -8.13
CA ARG A 5 -11.10 -24.87 -6.70
C ARG A 5 -11.70 -23.52 -6.35
N THR A 6 -12.50 -23.51 -5.29
CA THR A 6 -13.07 -22.29 -4.72
C THR A 6 -12.30 -21.94 -3.44
N TYR A 7 -11.88 -20.69 -3.32
CA TYR A 7 -11.19 -20.14 -2.18
C TYR A 7 -12.08 -19.09 -1.53
N ASP A 8 -12.48 -19.35 -0.29
CA ASP A 8 -13.30 -18.42 0.46
C ASP A 8 -12.48 -17.18 0.89
N LEU A 9 -13.16 -16.04 0.83
CA LEU A 9 -12.67 -14.77 1.35
C LEU A 9 -13.19 -14.57 2.77
N SER A 10 -12.33 -14.01 3.63
CA SER A 10 -12.79 -13.53 4.94
C SER A 10 -13.76 -12.35 4.79
N ASP A 11 -14.48 -12.01 5.86
CA ASP A 11 -15.32 -10.80 5.85
C ASP A 11 -14.49 -9.53 5.66
N LEU A 12 -13.26 -9.48 6.20
CA LEU A 12 -12.35 -8.37 5.96
C LEU A 12 -11.91 -8.28 4.49
N ASP A 13 -11.60 -9.41 3.85
CA ASP A 13 -11.17 -9.45 2.44
C ASP A 13 -12.20 -8.80 1.51
N LYS A 14 -13.49 -9.04 1.77
CA LYS A 14 -14.59 -8.51 0.93
C LYS A 14 -14.63 -6.99 0.89
N ALA A 15 -14.10 -6.30 1.91
CA ALA A 15 -13.98 -4.85 1.91
C ALA A 15 -12.96 -4.32 0.89
N GLY A 16 -12.06 -5.18 0.39
CA GLY A 16 -11.08 -4.88 -0.64
C GLY A 16 -11.62 -4.95 -2.08
N PHE A 17 -12.79 -5.56 -2.32
CA PHE A 17 -13.29 -5.90 -3.66
C PHE A 17 -13.50 -4.71 -4.60
N THR A 18 -13.64 -3.50 -4.07
CA THR A 18 -13.81 -2.27 -4.87
C THR A 18 -12.49 -1.58 -5.17
N LYS A 19 -11.36 -2.17 -4.77
CA LYS A 19 -10.03 -1.55 -4.82
C LYS A 19 -9.08 -2.43 -5.60
N THR A 20 -8.19 -1.79 -6.33
CA THR A 20 -7.13 -2.45 -7.06
C THR A 20 -5.80 -1.81 -6.73
N VAL A 21 -4.82 -2.62 -6.35
CA VAL A 21 -3.43 -2.19 -6.16
C VAL A 21 -2.71 -2.26 -7.50
N LYS A 22 -2.05 -1.16 -7.88
CA LYS A 22 -1.36 -1.00 -9.16
C LYS A 22 0.07 -0.54 -8.91
N VAL A 23 1.04 -1.38 -9.26
CA VAL A 23 2.46 -1.11 -9.00
C VAL A 23 3.31 -1.48 -10.20
N VAL A 24 4.44 -0.80 -10.36
CA VAL A 24 5.41 -1.04 -11.45
C VAL A 24 6.81 -1.12 -10.85
N LEU A 25 7.50 -2.22 -11.13
CA LEU A 25 8.91 -2.42 -10.80
C LEU A 25 9.76 -2.17 -12.04
N PHE A 26 10.77 -1.31 -11.93
CA PHE A 26 11.71 -1.01 -13.00
C PHE A 26 13.04 -1.71 -12.76
N TYR A 27 13.56 -2.34 -13.81
CA TYR A 27 14.80 -3.10 -13.81
C TYR A 27 15.77 -2.56 -14.85
N ASP A 28 16.98 -2.25 -14.41
CA ASP A 28 18.11 -1.93 -15.29
C ASP A 28 18.58 -3.23 -15.96
N LEU A 29 18.64 -3.24 -17.29
CA LEU A 29 19.14 -4.37 -18.08
C LEU A 29 20.48 -4.02 -18.69
N GLN A 30 21.54 -4.68 -18.24
CA GLN A 30 22.87 -4.53 -18.83
C GLN A 30 22.87 -5.01 -20.28
N ALA A 31 23.68 -4.38 -21.13
CA ALA A 31 23.72 -4.67 -22.57
C ALA A 31 24.11 -6.12 -22.93
N THR A 32 24.72 -6.85 -21.99
CA THR A 32 25.11 -8.26 -22.14
C THR A 32 23.99 -9.24 -21.81
N VAL A 33 22.88 -8.77 -21.24
CA VAL A 33 21.75 -9.61 -20.82
C VAL A 33 20.81 -9.79 -22.01
N ASP A 34 20.47 -11.03 -22.33
CA ASP A 34 19.41 -11.34 -23.30
C ASP A 34 18.03 -11.09 -22.66
N PRO A 35 17.25 -10.09 -23.15
CA PRO A 35 15.95 -9.79 -22.58
C PRO A 35 14.95 -10.94 -22.72
N GLU A 36 15.07 -11.78 -23.74
CA GLU A 36 14.15 -12.91 -23.94
C GLU A 36 14.41 -14.02 -22.91
N SER A 37 15.67 -14.25 -22.52
CA SER A 37 16.01 -15.12 -21.38
C SER A 37 15.36 -14.60 -20.09
N VAL A 38 15.42 -13.29 -19.82
CA VAL A 38 14.82 -12.70 -18.61
C VAL A 38 13.30 -12.87 -18.63
N ILE A 39 12.65 -12.63 -19.77
CA ILE A 39 11.20 -12.84 -19.93
C ILE A 39 10.84 -14.31 -19.71
N SER A 40 11.58 -15.24 -20.32
CA SER A 40 11.33 -16.68 -20.16
C SER A 40 11.41 -17.10 -18.69
N SER A 41 12.46 -16.66 -17.98
CA SER A 41 12.62 -16.92 -16.55
C SER A 41 11.52 -16.30 -15.70
N LEU A 42 11.08 -15.08 -16.06
CA LEU A 42 9.97 -14.42 -15.40
C LEU A 42 8.65 -15.18 -15.56
N LEU A 43 8.37 -15.71 -16.75
CA LEU A 43 7.19 -16.54 -17.00
C LEU A 43 7.21 -17.84 -16.19
N GLU A 44 8.36 -18.52 -16.08
CA GLU A 44 8.50 -19.69 -15.21
C GLU A 44 8.37 -19.31 -13.73
N GLY A 45 8.86 -18.14 -13.32
CA GLY A 45 8.66 -17.59 -11.99
C GLY A 45 7.18 -17.37 -11.65
N VAL A 46 6.41 -16.76 -12.58
CA VAL A 46 4.97 -16.56 -12.43
C VAL A 46 4.22 -17.89 -12.35
N LYS A 47 4.55 -18.83 -13.21
CA LYS A 47 3.95 -20.18 -13.22
C LYS A 47 4.20 -20.90 -11.90
N HIS A 48 5.42 -20.85 -11.38
CA HIS A 48 5.77 -21.46 -10.10
C HIS A 48 5.09 -20.75 -8.91
N ALA A 49 5.11 -19.42 -8.86
CA ALA A 49 4.41 -18.65 -7.82
C ALA A 49 2.89 -18.92 -7.84
N THR A 50 2.29 -19.06 -9.03
CA THR A 50 0.87 -19.41 -9.16
C THR A 50 0.62 -20.86 -8.76
N HIS A 51 1.56 -21.79 -8.96
CA HIS A 51 1.43 -23.15 -8.43
C HIS A 51 1.36 -23.17 -6.89
N LEU A 52 2.19 -22.36 -6.23
CA LEU A 52 2.17 -22.21 -4.77
C LEU A 52 0.93 -21.45 -4.27
N LEU A 53 0.41 -20.52 -5.08
CA LEU A 53 -0.73 -19.66 -4.76
C LEU A 53 -1.78 -19.66 -5.88
N PRO A 54 -2.52 -20.77 -6.10
CA PRO A 54 -3.36 -20.93 -7.30
C PRO A 54 -4.49 -19.90 -7.41
N PHE A 55 -4.99 -19.40 -6.28
CA PHE A 55 -6.01 -18.37 -6.24
C PHE A 55 -5.55 -17.04 -6.87
N MET A 56 -4.25 -16.77 -6.97
CA MET A 56 -3.75 -15.57 -7.65
C MET A 56 -4.03 -15.59 -9.16
N GLY A 57 -4.06 -16.78 -9.77
CA GLY A 57 -4.49 -16.97 -11.17
C GLY A 57 -6.02 -17.07 -11.34
N GLY A 58 -6.78 -16.98 -10.25
CA GLY A 58 -8.23 -17.12 -10.24
C GLY A 58 -8.99 -15.86 -10.62
N ASN A 59 -10.32 -15.96 -10.54
CA ASN A 59 -11.24 -14.85 -10.77
C ASN A 59 -12.18 -14.72 -9.57
N LEU A 60 -12.47 -13.49 -9.18
CA LEU A 60 -13.47 -13.15 -8.18
C LEU A 60 -14.87 -13.38 -8.73
N GLN A 61 -15.68 -14.13 -8.00
CA GLN A 61 -17.04 -14.49 -8.39
C GLN A 61 -17.94 -14.56 -7.15
N LEU A 62 -19.25 -14.40 -7.37
CA LEU A 62 -20.24 -14.76 -6.36
C LEU A 62 -20.53 -16.26 -6.50
N ASN A 63 -20.41 -16.99 -5.39
CA ASN A 63 -20.81 -18.40 -5.36
C ASN A 63 -22.36 -18.53 -5.35
N GLU A 64 -22.86 -19.78 -5.36
CA GLU A 64 -24.31 -20.07 -5.35
C GLU A 64 -25.05 -19.44 -4.16
N SER A 65 -24.36 -19.20 -3.04
CA SER A 65 -24.91 -18.53 -1.85
C SER A 65 -24.82 -17.00 -1.90
N GLY A 66 -24.37 -16.42 -3.02
CA GLY A 66 -24.18 -14.97 -3.18
C GLY A 66 -22.97 -14.42 -2.42
N ARG A 67 -22.04 -15.28 -1.96
CA ARG A 67 -20.81 -14.86 -1.27
C ARG A 67 -19.67 -14.72 -2.27
N LEU A 68 -18.94 -13.61 -2.17
CA LEU A 68 -17.73 -13.39 -2.94
C LEU A 68 -16.63 -14.40 -2.56
N CYS A 69 -16.07 -15.06 -3.56
CA CYS A 69 -14.98 -16.01 -3.46
C CYS A 69 -14.04 -15.87 -4.67
N ILE A 70 -12.90 -16.56 -4.60
CA ILE A 70 -11.99 -16.71 -5.76
C ILE A 70 -12.18 -18.10 -6.33
N VAL A 71 -12.40 -18.21 -7.63
CA VAL A 71 -12.47 -19.49 -8.36
C VAL A 71 -11.26 -19.62 -9.26
N ALA A 72 -10.50 -20.69 -9.09
CA ALA A 72 -9.35 -21.03 -9.92
C ALA A 72 -9.48 -22.45 -10.48
N SER A 73 -9.38 -22.59 -11.80
CA SER A 73 -9.27 -23.89 -12.46
C SER A 73 -7.86 -24.46 -12.30
N PRO A 74 -7.67 -25.78 -12.43
CA PRO A 74 -6.33 -26.41 -12.34
C PRO A 74 -5.28 -25.86 -13.32
N ASP A 75 -5.74 -25.32 -14.46
CA ASP A 75 -4.95 -24.69 -15.51
C ASP A 75 -4.88 -23.15 -15.37
N SER A 76 -5.51 -22.57 -14.33
CA SER A 76 -5.47 -21.14 -14.11
C SER A 76 -4.06 -20.68 -13.74
N SER A 77 -3.61 -19.64 -14.44
CA SER A 77 -2.34 -18.97 -14.19
C SER A 77 -2.56 -17.46 -14.22
N VAL A 78 -1.70 -16.71 -13.53
CA VAL A 78 -1.70 -15.26 -13.68
C VAL A 78 -1.40 -14.92 -15.13
N GLN A 79 -2.28 -14.13 -15.74
CA GLN A 79 -2.11 -13.72 -17.13
C GLN A 79 -1.00 -12.68 -17.22
N VAL A 80 -0.05 -12.92 -18.12
CA VAL A 80 1.09 -12.04 -18.37
C VAL A 80 1.00 -11.51 -19.79
N SER A 81 0.84 -10.19 -19.95
CA SER A 81 1.00 -9.52 -21.24
C SER A 81 2.47 -9.12 -21.45
N ILE A 82 2.97 -9.26 -22.67
CA ILE A 82 4.32 -8.81 -23.03
C ILE A 82 4.19 -7.63 -23.99
N ARG A 83 4.73 -6.48 -23.60
CA ARG A 83 4.78 -5.27 -24.40
C ARG A 83 6.23 -4.94 -24.75
N ARG A 84 6.52 -4.65 -26.02
CA ARG A 84 7.84 -4.21 -26.47
C ARG A 84 7.72 -2.78 -26.97
N PHE A 85 8.28 -1.83 -26.24
CA PHE A 85 8.25 -0.43 -26.64
C PHE A 85 9.32 -0.14 -27.69
N THR A 86 8.91 0.56 -28.75
CA THR A 86 9.85 1.20 -29.68
C THR A 86 10.43 2.47 -29.07
N SER A 87 11.56 2.94 -29.61
CA SER A 87 12.20 4.20 -29.20
C SER A 87 11.34 5.45 -29.42
N THR A 88 10.33 5.36 -30.30
CA THR A 88 9.34 6.42 -30.53
C THR A 88 8.18 6.38 -29.54
N GLU A 89 7.92 5.25 -28.91
CA GLU A 89 6.83 5.12 -27.95
C GLU A 89 7.29 5.42 -26.52
N CYS A 90 8.47 4.97 -26.12
CA CYS A 90 8.97 5.12 -24.76
C CYS A 90 10.41 5.62 -24.76
N ASN A 91 10.69 6.58 -23.87
CA ASN A 91 12.06 7.04 -23.66
C ASN A 91 12.95 5.87 -23.18
N PRO A 92 14.23 5.82 -23.57
CA PRO A 92 15.16 4.81 -23.08
C PRO A 92 15.25 4.80 -21.55
N PHE A 93 15.56 3.64 -20.99
CA PHE A 93 15.57 3.41 -19.54
C PHE A 93 16.44 4.40 -18.78
N HIS A 94 17.64 4.70 -19.28
CA HIS A 94 18.56 5.65 -18.65
C HIS A 94 17.98 7.08 -18.57
N VAL A 95 17.13 7.48 -19.51
CA VAL A 95 16.45 8.78 -19.49
C VAL A 95 15.36 8.78 -18.42
N LEU A 96 14.57 7.70 -18.35
CA LEU A 96 13.55 7.55 -17.31
C LEU A 96 14.17 7.50 -15.90
N ALA A 97 15.35 6.88 -15.77
CA ALA A 97 16.09 6.76 -14.52
C ALA A 97 16.67 8.11 -14.04
N GLN A 98 17.02 9.03 -14.94
CA GLN A 98 17.47 10.39 -14.56
C GLN A 98 16.39 11.16 -13.79
N ASP A 99 15.12 10.96 -14.17
CA ASP A 99 13.96 11.53 -13.49
C ASP A 99 13.37 10.58 -12.43
N SER A 100 14.14 9.55 -12.02
CA SER A 100 13.73 8.55 -11.01
C SER A 100 12.35 7.96 -11.27
N PHE A 101 11.96 7.76 -12.54
CA PHE A 101 10.65 7.24 -12.94
C PHE A 101 9.50 8.03 -12.31
N SER A 102 9.61 9.37 -12.30
CA SER A 102 8.66 10.28 -11.66
C SER A 102 7.21 10.00 -12.09
N PRO A 103 6.28 9.79 -11.14
CA PRO A 103 4.86 9.65 -11.47
C PRO A 103 4.25 10.94 -12.04
N SER A 104 4.94 12.09 -11.92
CA SER A 104 4.49 13.36 -12.52
C SER A 104 4.90 13.52 -13.99
N LYS A 105 5.92 12.78 -14.44
CA LYS A 105 6.45 12.85 -15.82
C LYS A 105 6.20 11.59 -16.62
N LEU A 106 5.91 10.47 -15.95
CA LEU A 106 5.74 9.15 -16.55
C LEU A 106 4.32 8.64 -16.31
N ASP A 107 3.60 8.42 -17.41
CA ASP A 107 2.33 7.71 -17.35
C ASP A 107 2.56 6.21 -17.04
N LEU A 108 2.42 5.85 -15.77
CA LEU A 108 2.61 4.48 -15.28
C LEU A 108 1.57 3.51 -15.88
N THR A 109 0.42 3.99 -16.37
CA THR A 109 -0.62 3.11 -16.93
C THR A 109 -0.14 2.36 -18.16
N ARG A 110 0.84 2.90 -18.88
CA ARG A 110 1.44 2.27 -20.06
C ARG A 110 2.18 0.97 -19.74
N PHE A 111 2.63 0.80 -18.49
CA PHE A 111 3.36 -0.37 -17.99
C PHE A 111 2.47 -1.33 -17.19
N LEU A 112 1.19 -1.02 -17.03
CA LEU A 112 0.23 -1.86 -16.32
C LEU A 112 -0.60 -2.69 -17.31
N PRO A 113 -1.06 -3.89 -16.92
CA PRO A 113 -1.94 -4.69 -17.74
C PRO A 113 -3.31 -4.01 -17.92
N GLU A 114 -3.91 -4.20 -19.10
CA GLU A 114 -5.26 -3.75 -19.38
C GLU A 114 -6.29 -4.47 -18.51
N GLU A 115 -7.33 -3.75 -18.11
CA GLU A 115 -8.44 -4.30 -17.34
C GLU A 115 -9.39 -5.06 -18.27
N GLN A 116 -9.52 -6.37 -18.04
CA GLN A 116 -10.52 -7.17 -18.73
C GLN A 116 -11.87 -6.98 -18.04
N THR A 117 -12.86 -6.46 -18.76
CA THR A 117 -14.18 -6.10 -18.19
C THR A 117 -15.09 -7.29 -17.92
N ALA A 118 -14.90 -8.43 -18.60
CA ALA A 118 -15.83 -9.57 -18.54
C ALA A 118 -15.52 -10.59 -17.42
N LYS A 119 -14.30 -10.58 -16.90
CA LYS A 119 -13.85 -11.45 -15.80
C LYS A 119 -13.21 -10.54 -14.76
N HIS A 120 -13.37 -10.83 -13.46
CA HIS A 120 -12.70 -10.10 -12.39
C HIS A 120 -11.43 -10.85 -11.96
N PRO A 121 -10.32 -10.81 -12.71
CA PRO A 121 -9.11 -11.54 -12.37
C PRO A 121 -8.54 -11.02 -11.06
N VAL A 122 -8.03 -11.94 -10.23
CA VAL A 122 -7.37 -11.58 -8.98
C VAL A 122 -6.08 -10.82 -9.23
N CYS A 123 -5.26 -11.30 -10.18
CA CYS A 123 -4.00 -10.70 -10.52
C CYS A 123 -3.79 -10.70 -12.04
N LEU A 124 -3.30 -9.58 -12.56
CA LEU A 124 -2.79 -9.45 -13.91
C LEU A 124 -1.37 -8.88 -13.84
N MET A 125 -0.55 -9.27 -14.81
CA MET A 125 0.83 -8.81 -14.92
C MET A 125 1.14 -8.35 -16.34
N GLN A 126 1.96 -7.31 -16.47
CA GLN A 126 2.53 -6.88 -17.74
C GLN A 126 4.04 -6.79 -17.65
N VAL A 127 4.73 -7.34 -18.63
CA VAL A 127 6.18 -7.30 -18.80
C VAL A 127 6.48 -6.40 -19.98
N SER A 128 7.11 -5.27 -19.72
CA SER A 128 7.34 -4.22 -20.71
C SER A 128 8.83 -4.03 -20.99
N LEU A 129 9.28 -4.39 -22.20
CA LEU A 129 10.65 -4.13 -22.64
C LEU A 129 10.81 -2.67 -23.06
N ILE A 130 11.82 -2.02 -22.48
CA ILE A 130 12.22 -0.64 -22.75
C ILE A 130 13.67 -0.70 -23.24
N GLN A 131 14.09 0.23 -24.09
CA GLN A 131 15.50 0.27 -24.51
C GLN A 131 16.42 0.42 -23.28
N GLY A 132 17.24 -0.61 -23.00
CA GLY A 132 18.15 -0.66 -21.86
C GLY A 132 17.50 -1.05 -20.52
N GLY A 133 16.27 -1.56 -20.51
CA GLY A 133 15.62 -1.96 -19.26
C GLY A 133 14.30 -2.70 -19.42
N LEU A 134 13.69 -3.00 -18.28
CA LEU A 134 12.43 -3.73 -18.19
C LEU A 134 11.53 -3.06 -17.14
N ALA A 135 10.22 -3.03 -17.40
CA ALA A 135 9.23 -2.70 -16.39
C ALA A 135 8.25 -3.86 -16.19
N VAL A 136 7.99 -4.22 -14.93
CA VAL A 136 7.05 -5.26 -14.55
C VAL A 136 5.89 -4.62 -13.78
N GLY A 137 4.73 -4.54 -14.41
CA GLY A 137 3.51 -3.99 -13.83
C GLY A 137 2.60 -5.06 -13.27
N PHE A 138 2.06 -4.83 -12.07
CA PHE A 138 1.06 -5.68 -11.43
C PHE A 138 -0.24 -4.90 -11.21
N ARG A 139 -1.36 -5.58 -11.47
CA ARG A 139 -2.70 -5.14 -11.10
C ARG A 139 -3.34 -6.25 -10.27
N VAL A 140 -3.59 -5.97 -8.99
CA VAL A 140 -4.08 -6.97 -8.04
C VAL A 140 -5.35 -6.47 -7.38
N ASP A 141 -6.41 -7.27 -7.40
CA ASP A 141 -7.63 -6.97 -6.64
C ASP A 141 -7.33 -7.04 -5.14
N HIS A 142 -7.68 -5.98 -4.40
CA HIS A 142 -7.33 -5.87 -2.99
C HIS A 142 -8.11 -6.87 -2.12
N ALA A 143 -9.17 -7.52 -2.62
CA ALA A 143 -9.81 -8.62 -1.92
C ALA A 143 -8.92 -9.86 -1.79
N ALA A 144 -7.89 -10.01 -2.64
CA ALA A 144 -6.98 -11.14 -2.57
C ALA A 144 -5.97 -11.02 -1.43
N GLY A 145 -5.64 -9.79 -1.03
CA GLY A 145 -4.82 -9.55 0.17
C GLY A 145 -4.34 -8.12 0.33
N ASP A 146 -3.71 -7.88 1.48
CA ASP A 146 -3.02 -6.65 1.80
C ASP A 146 -1.58 -6.63 1.25
N TRP A 147 -0.84 -5.54 1.51
CA TRP A 147 0.53 -5.39 1.04
C TRP A 147 1.46 -6.54 1.46
N VAL A 148 1.31 -7.13 2.64
CA VAL A 148 2.17 -8.25 3.08
C VAL A 148 1.95 -9.46 2.18
N SER A 149 0.70 -9.72 1.81
CA SER A 149 0.33 -10.81 0.90
C SER A 149 0.82 -10.53 -0.54
N LEU A 150 0.67 -9.30 -1.01
CA LEU A 150 1.15 -8.87 -2.32
C LEU A 150 2.69 -8.92 -2.41
N ASP A 151 3.41 -8.41 -1.41
CA ASP A 151 4.87 -8.48 -1.29
C ASP A 151 5.35 -9.94 -1.33
N THR A 152 4.65 -10.84 -0.65
CA THR A 152 4.93 -12.28 -0.69
C THR A 152 4.78 -12.84 -2.09
N PHE A 153 3.68 -12.55 -2.78
CA PHE A 153 3.46 -13.01 -4.16
C PHE A 153 4.50 -12.45 -5.13
N ILE A 154 4.77 -11.15 -5.10
CA ILE A 154 5.79 -10.50 -5.96
C ILE A 154 7.18 -11.09 -5.68
N SER A 155 7.52 -11.32 -4.40
CA SER A 155 8.79 -11.95 -4.02
C SER A 155 8.91 -13.37 -4.57
N LEU A 156 7.84 -14.17 -4.49
CA LEU A 156 7.84 -15.54 -5.05
C LEU A 156 8.03 -15.52 -6.57
N VAL A 157 7.37 -14.61 -7.29
CA VAL A 157 7.59 -14.44 -8.73
C VAL A 157 9.06 -14.16 -9.01
N CYS A 158 9.65 -13.18 -8.34
CA CYS A 158 11.03 -12.77 -8.59
C CYS A 158 12.03 -13.87 -8.20
N GLN A 159 11.91 -14.43 -6.99
CA GLN A 159 12.82 -15.47 -6.49
C GLN A 159 12.73 -16.76 -7.30
N SER A 160 11.55 -17.14 -7.77
CA SER A 160 11.40 -18.29 -8.69
C SER A 160 11.99 -18.00 -10.06
N SER A 161 11.87 -16.76 -10.55
CA SER A 161 12.52 -16.34 -11.80
C SER A 161 14.04 -16.45 -11.68
N LYS A 162 14.60 -15.92 -10.59
CA LYS A 162 16.02 -16.03 -10.25
C LYS A 162 16.47 -17.49 -10.17
N ALA A 163 15.72 -18.31 -9.43
CA ALA A 163 16.06 -19.72 -9.27
C ALA A 163 16.09 -20.45 -10.61
N HIS A 164 15.14 -20.16 -11.50
CA HIS A 164 15.14 -20.72 -12.85
C HIS A 164 16.35 -20.23 -13.67
N GLN A 165 16.59 -18.92 -13.70
CA GLN A 165 17.67 -18.30 -14.46
C GLN A 165 19.06 -18.79 -14.03
N GLU A 166 19.25 -19.04 -12.73
CA GLU A 166 20.55 -19.41 -12.15
C GLU A 166 20.68 -20.92 -11.88
N GLY A 167 19.67 -21.73 -12.22
CA GLY A 167 19.67 -23.17 -11.97
C GLY A 167 19.65 -23.54 -10.48
N LEU A 168 19.06 -22.69 -9.63
CA LEU A 168 18.91 -22.92 -8.20
C LEU A 168 17.61 -23.68 -7.89
N THR A 169 17.51 -24.18 -6.66
CA THR A 169 16.27 -24.78 -6.15
C THR A 169 15.15 -23.74 -6.11
N MET A 170 14.00 -24.07 -6.68
CA MET A 170 12.80 -23.24 -6.59
C MET A 170 12.38 -23.04 -5.12
N PRO A 171 11.95 -21.82 -4.73
CA PRO A 171 11.51 -21.55 -3.36
C PRO A 171 10.27 -22.40 -3.02
N THR A 172 10.02 -22.64 -1.74
CA THR A 172 8.77 -23.27 -1.30
C THR A 172 8.00 -22.30 -0.41
N TYR A 173 6.67 -22.36 -0.49
CA TYR A 173 5.80 -21.54 0.34
C TYR A 173 4.45 -22.22 0.49
N THR A 174 3.94 -22.21 1.73
CA THR A 174 2.60 -22.71 2.04
C THR A 174 1.84 -21.56 2.71
N PRO A 175 0.80 -20.99 2.06
CA PRO A 175 0.01 -19.95 2.70
C PRO A 175 -0.82 -20.53 3.86
N ASP A 176 -1.00 -19.75 4.92
CA ASP A 176 -2.12 -19.97 5.83
C ASP A 176 -3.37 -19.28 5.26
N LEU A 177 -4.42 -20.06 5.03
CA LEU A 177 -5.71 -19.62 4.48
C LEU A 177 -6.83 -19.67 5.52
N LYS A 178 -6.50 -19.83 6.81
CA LYS A 178 -7.47 -19.85 7.90
C LYS A 178 -8.13 -18.48 8.06
N ARG A 179 -9.34 -18.34 7.51
CA ARG A 179 -10.11 -17.09 7.50
C ARG A 179 -10.78 -16.74 8.83
N ASP A 180 -10.95 -17.70 9.74
CA ASP A 180 -11.73 -17.53 10.97
C ASP A 180 -11.37 -16.30 11.82
N PRO A 181 -10.07 -15.98 12.06
CA PRO A 181 -9.70 -14.80 12.84
C PRO A 181 -10.12 -13.46 12.20
N TYR A 182 -10.43 -13.49 10.90
CA TYR A 182 -10.72 -12.32 10.08
C TYR A 182 -12.19 -12.22 9.66
N ASN A 183 -13.01 -13.15 10.14
CA ASN A 183 -14.44 -13.19 9.94
C ASN A 183 -15.20 -12.49 11.06
N THR A 184 -16.48 -12.24 10.82
CA THR A 184 -17.42 -11.76 11.83
C THR A 184 -17.50 -12.79 12.96
N PRO A 185 -17.17 -12.41 14.21
CA PRO A 185 -17.29 -13.33 15.34
C PRO A 185 -18.76 -13.65 15.59
N ALA A 186 -19.01 -14.78 16.28
CA ALA A 186 -20.35 -15.07 16.79
C ALA A 186 -20.88 -13.88 17.61
N LEU A 187 -22.19 -13.63 17.51
CA LEU A 187 -22.82 -12.45 18.09
C LEU A 187 -22.56 -12.38 19.60
N ASN A 188 -21.68 -11.48 20.03
CA ASN A 188 -21.51 -11.19 21.44
C ASN A 188 -22.57 -10.18 21.88
N ILE A 189 -23.62 -10.68 22.53
CA ILE A 189 -24.79 -9.91 22.99
C ILE A 189 -24.39 -8.86 24.06
N THR A 190 -23.20 -8.97 24.66
CA THR A 190 -22.75 -8.02 25.70
C THR A 190 -22.21 -6.70 25.16
N LEU A 191 -21.83 -6.62 23.88
CA LEU A 191 -21.31 -5.39 23.27
C LEU A 191 -22.34 -4.77 22.34
N SER A 192 -22.80 -3.57 22.68
CA SER A 192 -23.70 -2.79 21.84
C SER A 192 -23.01 -2.37 20.53
N ARG A 193 -23.81 -1.87 19.59
CA ARG A 193 -23.30 -1.30 18.34
C ARG A 193 -22.41 -0.08 18.61
N GLU A 194 -22.82 0.75 19.55
CA GLU A 194 -22.12 1.94 20.01
C GLU A 194 -20.76 1.57 20.63
N ASP A 195 -20.71 0.53 21.45
CA ASP A 195 -19.44 0.05 22.04
C ASP A 195 -18.46 -0.40 20.96
N ARG A 196 -18.94 -1.14 19.94
CA ARG A 196 -18.10 -1.58 18.81
C ARG A 196 -17.59 -0.40 17.99
N LEU A 197 -18.43 0.60 17.76
CA LEU A 197 -18.04 1.81 17.04
C LEU A 197 -17.00 2.62 17.82
N ALA A 198 -17.14 2.72 19.15
CA ALA A 198 -16.17 3.39 20.02
C ALA A 198 -14.77 2.73 19.97
N GLN A 199 -14.70 1.43 19.69
CA GLN A 199 -13.43 0.71 19.49
C GLN A 199 -12.76 1.02 18.15
N LEU A 200 -13.45 1.68 17.22
CA LEU A 200 -13.05 1.90 15.84
C LEU A 200 -13.09 3.39 15.51
N PRO A 201 -12.15 4.18 16.06
CA PRO A 201 -12.21 5.64 15.97
C PRO A 201 -12.22 6.14 14.51
N LEU A 202 -11.71 5.33 13.57
CA LEU A 202 -11.67 5.67 12.14
C LEU A 202 -13.06 5.70 11.52
N PHE A 203 -14.06 5.03 12.07
CA PHE A 203 -15.31 4.84 11.37
C PHE A 203 -16.47 5.56 12.03
N HIS A 204 -17.42 5.95 11.20
CA HIS A 204 -18.72 6.43 11.63
C HIS A 204 -19.81 5.86 10.70
N ILE A 205 -21.05 5.91 11.17
CA ILE A 205 -22.19 5.35 10.45
C ILE A 205 -23.09 6.50 10.01
N ILE A 206 -23.47 6.51 8.74
CA ILE A 206 -24.46 7.45 8.20
C ILE A 206 -25.52 6.74 7.39
N GLU A 207 -26.64 7.44 7.16
CA GLU A 207 -27.61 7.05 6.15
C GLU A 207 -27.04 7.32 4.75
N LYS A 208 -27.19 6.35 3.84
CA LYS A 208 -26.77 6.43 2.43
C LYS A 208 -27.37 7.64 1.72
N SER A 209 -28.58 8.08 2.09
CA SER A 209 -29.21 9.28 1.55
C SER A 209 -28.47 10.58 1.87
N LYS A 210 -27.63 10.59 2.92
CA LYS A 210 -26.78 11.73 3.29
C LYS A 210 -25.39 11.65 2.66
N PHE A 211 -25.04 10.50 2.07
CA PHE A 211 -23.75 10.34 1.41
C PHE A 211 -23.72 11.15 0.12
N GLN A 212 -22.75 12.04 0.01
CA GLN A 212 -22.51 12.84 -1.19
C GLN A 212 -21.18 12.44 -1.81
N VAL A 213 -21.23 11.93 -3.04
CA VAL A 213 -20.02 11.70 -3.83
C VAL A 213 -19.52 13.06 -4.31
N LYS A 214 -18.45 13.55 -3.70
CA LYS A 214 -17.72 14.70 -4.22
C LYS A 214 -16.70 14.20 -5.24
N SER A 215 -16.66 14.82 -6.41
CA SER A 215 -15.56 14.59 -7.35
C SER A 215 -14.25 14.98 -6.65
N PRO A 216 -13.25 14.08 -6.59
CA PRO A 216 -11.98 14.44 -6.00
C PRO A 216 -11.30 15.53 -6.83
N PRO A 217 -10.57 16.47 -6.19
CA PRO A 217 -9.78 17.44 -6.94
C PRO A 217 -8.69 16.71 -7.75
N PRO A 218 -8.21 17.30 -8.86
CA PRO A 218 -7.00 16.84 -9.52
C PRO A 218 -5.84 16.76 -8.53
N THR A 219 -5.11 15.65 -8.58
CA THR A 219 -4.00 15.37 -7.68
C THR A 219 -2.70 15.23 -8.45
N ARG A 220 -1.62 15.72 -7.87
CA ARG A 220 -0.25 15.48 -8.33
C ARG A 220 0.51 14.67 -7.29
N ALA A 221 1.50 13.92 -7.76
CA ALA A 221 2.37 13.14 -6.91
C ALA A 221 3.85 13.45 -7.16
N GLY A 222 4.65 13.29 -6.12
CA GLY A 222 6.11 13.33 -6.18
C GLY A 222 6.73 12.27 -5.29
N ILE A 223 8.01 11.98 -5.51
CA ILE A 223 8.83 11.10 -4.69
C ILE A 223 9.82 11.94 -3.90
N TYR A 224 9.86 11.72 -2.60
CA TYR A 224 10.74 12.39 -1.67
C TYR A 224 11.62 11.38 -0.97
N ARG A 225 12.87 11.74 -0.67
CA ARG A 225 13.83 10.85 -0.05
C ARG A 225 14.29 11.39 1.28
N ILE A 226 14.39 10.50 2.27
CA ILE A 226 14.97 10.80 3.58
C ILE A 226 15.92 9.69 4.00
N ALA A 227 17.10 10.07 4.50
CA ALA A 227 18.15 9.15 4.92
C ALA A 227 18.10 8.86 6.43
N GLU A 228 18.60 7.69 6.83
CA GLU A 228 18.64 7.25 8.23
C GLU A 228 19.31 8.25 9.19
N PRO A 229 20.45 8.91 8.85
CA PRO A 229 21.07 9.87 9.76
C PRO A 229 20.14 11.04 10.11
N THR A 230 19.39 11.55 9.12
CA THR A 230 18.38 12.59 9.32
C THR A 230 17.26 12.10 10.24
N ILE A 231 16.81 10.86 10.06
CA ILE A 231 15.78 10.25 10.92
C ILE A 231 16.27 10.08 12.34
N GLN A 232 17.53 9.69 12.56
CA GLN A 232 18.10 9.57 13.89
C GLN A 232 18.19 10.94 14.60
N GLN A 233 18.51 12.00 13.86
CA GLN A 233 18.45 13.36 14.39
C GLN A 233 17.02 13.76 14.79
N LEU A 234 16.02 13.42 13.96
CA LEU A 234 14.61 13.67 14.27
C LEU A 234 14.15 12.93 15.53
N LYS A 235 14.50 11.65 15.66
CA LYS A 235 14.20 10.86 16.87
C LYS A 235 14.82 11.47 18.12
N ALA A 236 16.08 11.90 18.05
CA ALA A 236 16.77 12.54 19.17
C ALA A 236 16.10 13.84 19.59
N ARG A 237 15.63 14.65 18.62
CA ARG A 237 14.88 15.88 18.87
C ARG A 237 13.52 15.63 19.50
N CYS A 238 12.82 14.59 19.06
CA CYS A 238 11.55 14.19 19.64
C CYS A 238 11.69 13.67 21.08
N ALA A 239 12.80 13.01 21.41
CA ALA A 239 12.97 12.25 22.66
C ALA A 239 12.65 13.05 23.94
N GLN A 240 13.03 14.32 24.00
CA GLN A 240 12.80 15.19 25.16
C GLN A 240 11.34 15.67 25.32
N TYR A 241 10.51 15.49 24.28
CA TYR A 241 9.12 15.94 24.23
C TYR A 241 8.12 14.79 24.10
N LEU A 242 8.60 13.54 24.12
CA LEU A 242 7.71 12.38 24.10
C LEU A 242 6.84 12.38 25.35
N ASP A 243 5.55 12.18 25.13
CA ASP A 243 4.55 11.99 26.16
C ASP A 243 3.89 10.63 25.96
N GLN A 244 3.58 9.91 27.05
CA GLN A 244 2.82 8.65 27.05
C GLN A 244 3.38 7.49 26.22
N VAL A 245 4.52 7.63 25.56
CA VAL A 245 5.21 6.58 24.78
C VAL A 245 6.70 6.58 25.09
N GLU A 246 7.30 5.40 25.13
CA GLU A 246 8.72 5.24 25.47
C GLU A 246 9.67 5.63 24.33
N TYR A 247 9.22 5.46 23.08
CA TYR A 247 10.03 5.74 21.90
C TYR A 247 9.15 6.06 20.69
N VAL A 248 9.77 6.64 19.66
CA VAL A 248 9.20 6.80 18.32
C VAL A 248 10.09 6.11 17.29
N SER A 249 9.48 5.46 16.30
CA SER A 249 10.18 4.76 15.22
C SER A 249 10.50 5.68 14.04
N SER A 250 11.25 5.17 13.06
CA SER A 250 11.48 5.87 11.80
C SER A 250 10.16 6.16 11.08
N TYR A 251 9.22 5.21 11.11
CA TYR A 251 7.89 5.38 10.52
C TYR A 251 7.14 6.55 11.18
N ASP A 252 7.19 6.67 12.50
CA ASP A 252 6.48 7.73 13.24
C ASP A 252 7.04 9.11 12.86
N CYS A 253 8.36 9.24 12.79
CA CYS A 253 9.02 10.50 12.42
C CYS A 253 8.73 10.91 10.97
N ILE A 254 8.86 9.98 10.01
CA ILE A 254 8.56 10.24 8.60
C ILE A 254 7.09 10.63 8.45
N SER A 255 6.19 9.86 9.07
CA SER A 255 4.74 10.10 9.00
C SER A 255 4.34 11.44 9.62
N ALA A 256 4.89 11.76 10.78
CA ALA A 256 4.64 13.04 11.45
C ALA A 256 5.13 14.22 10.60
N LEU A 257 6.31 14.13 9.98
CA LEU A 257 6.81 15.19 9.10
C LEU A 257 5.91 15.40 7.88
N VAL A 258 5.51 14.32 7.20
CA VAL A 258 4.63 14.42 6.02
C VAL A 258 3.27 15.00 6.42
N TRP A 259 2.73 14.57 7.56
CA TRP A 259 1.46 15.09 8.09
C TRP A 259 1.55 16.60 8.38
N ILE A 260 2.56 17.03 9.13
CA ILE A 260 2.78 18.44 9.47
C ILE A 260 3.00 19.29 8.20
N ALA A 261 3.83 18.81 7.26
CA ALA A 261 4.15 19.55 6.04
C ALA A 261 2.92 19.74 5.14
N LEU A 262 2.14 18.68 4.92
CA LEU A 262 0.89 18.81 4.14
C LEU A 262 -0.13 19.70 4.85
N THR A 263 -0.26 19.62 6.17
CA THR A 263 -1.14 20.54 6.92
C THR A 263 -0.66 22.00 6.80
N ARG A 264 0.65 22.25 6.84
CA ARG A 264 1.21 23.59 6.64
C ARG A 264 0.96 24.12 5.22
N ALA A 265 1.20 23.30 4.21
CA ALA A 265 0.88 23.64 2.81
C ALA A 265 -0.61 23.97 2.64
N ARG A 266 -1.51 23.18 3.24
CA ARG A 266 -2.95 23.43 3.22
C ARG A 266 -3.34 24.73 3.90
N LEU A 267 -2.76 25.04 5.06
CA LEU A 267 -3.04 26.29 5.76
C LEU A 267 -2.52 27.53 5.02
N HIS A 268 -1.47 27.38 4.22
CA HIS A 268 -1.02 28.45 3.33
C HIS A 268 -2.07 28.79 2.27
N ILE A 269 -2.75 27.77 1.72
CA ILE A 269 -3.77 27.91 0.67
C ILE A 269 -5.15 28.26 1.26
N HIS A 270 -5.47 27.68 2.42
CA HIS A 270 -6.76 27.76 3.11
C HIS A 270 -6.58 28.25 4.56
N PRO A 271 -6.20 29.52 4.76
CA PRO A 271 -5.97 30.06 6.11
C PRO A 271 -7.23 30.10 6.97
N ASP A 272 -8.42 30.09 6.37
CA ASP A 272 -9.71 30.00 7.05
C ASP A 272 -9.92 28.64 7.76
N GLN A 273 -9.16 27.61 7.39
CA GLN A 273 -9.20 26.29 7.99
C GLN A 273 -8.24 26.12 9.18
N ALA A 274 -7.74 27.22 9.75
CA ALA A 274 -6.81 27.23 10.90
C ALA A 274 -7.22 26.33 12.09
N ASN A 275 -8.52 26.25 12.37
CA ASN A 275 -9.08 25.47 13.47
C ASN A 275 -9.71 24.14 13.01
N ALA A 276 -9.61 23.82 11.71
CA ALA A 276 -10.14 22.56 11.20
C ALA A 276 -9.37 21.39 11.83
N PRO A 277 -10.07 20.29 12.19
CA PRO A 277 -9.41 19.10 12.69
C PRO A 277 -8.65 18.41 11.56
N SER A 278 -7.40 18.06 11.82
CA SER A 278 -6.58 17.21 10.98
C SER A 278 -6.38 15.85 11.65
N ARG A 279 -6.44 14.78 10.85
CA ARG A 279 -6.27 13.38 11.25
C ARG A 279 -5.28 12.70 10.32
N PHE A 280 -4.53 11.78 10.90
CA PHE A 280 -3.63 10.90 10.16
C PHE A 280 -4.19 9.48 10.19
N VAL A 281 -4.52 8.94 9.02
CA VAL A 281 -5.10 7.60 8.84
C VAL A 281 -4.03 6.67 8.31
N HIS A 282 -3.89 5.50 8.92
CA HIS A 282 -2.96 4.48 8.44
C HIS A 282 -3.45 3.06 8.74
N PRO A 283 -3.13 2.07 7.87
CA PRO A 283 -3.43 0.68 8.12
C PRO A 283 -2.35 0.03 9.00
N ILE A 284 -2.78 -0.85 9.91
CA ILE A 284 -1.90 -1.62 10.80
C ILE A 284 -2.08 -3.10 10.51
N ASP A 285 -0.98 -3.79 10.22
CA ASP A 285 -0.96 -5.26 10.12
C ASP A 285 -1.17 -5.88 11.51
N VAL A 286 -2.20 -6.71 11.62
CA VAL A 286 -2.59 -7.37 12.87
C VAL A 286 -2.11 -8.82 12.97
N ARG A 287 -1.41 -9.37 11.97
CA ARG A 287 -0.91 -10.76 12.01
C ARG A 287 -0.07 -11.05 13.25
N SER A 288 0.71 -10.07 13.70
CA SER A 288 1.56 -10.15 14.92
C SER A 288 0.90 -9.54 16.17
N ARG A 289 -0.35 -9.06 16.06
CA ARG A 289 -1.07 -8.35 17.13
C ARG A 289 -2.24 -9.16 17.63
N ASP A 290 -1.95 -10.41 17.92
CA ASP A 290 -2.92 -11.39 18.38
C ASP A 290 -2.45 -11.99 19.70
N PRO A 291 -2.95 -11.48 20.83
CA PRO A 291 -2.65 -12.02 22.16
C PRO A 291 -3.06 -13.49 22.34
N GLU A 292 -3.99 -13.99 21.53
CA GLU A 292 -4.53 -15.34 21.63
C GLU A 292 -3.90 -16.32 20.64
N HIS A 293 -2.95 -15.86 19.81
CA HIS A 293 -2.19 -16.67 18.86
C HIS A 293 -3.06 -17.51 17.89
N LYS A 294 -4.17 -16.94 17.44
CA LYS A 294 -5.09 -17.48 16.43
C LYS A 294 -4.68 -17.14 14.99
N THR A 295 -3.90 -16.09 14.79
CA THR A 295 -3.36 -15.63 13.50
C THR A 295 -2.03 -16.31 13.15
N SER A 296 -1.62 -16.16 11.89
CA SER A 296 -0.33 -16.61 11.37
C SER A 296 0.37 -15.49 10.63
N LEU A 297 1.69 -15.42 10.75
CA LEU A 297 2.52 -14.53 9.92
C LEU A 297 2.50 -14.95 8.43
N GLN A 298 2.15 -16.20 8.13
CA GLN A 298 1.99 -16.72 6.76
C GLN A 298 0.55 -16.57 6.24
N TYR A 299 -0.33 -15.89 6.99
CA TYR A 299 -1.70 -15.66 6.54
C TYR A 299 -1.73 -14.86 5.23
N PHE A 300 -2.31 -15.45 4.20
CA PHE A 300 -2.43 -14.82 2.88
C PHE A 300 -3.86 -14.29 2.70
N GLY A 301 -4.01 -12.97 2.71
CA GLY A 301 -5.28 -12.26 2.69
C GLY A 301 -5.13 -10.86 3.28
N ASN A 302 -6.24 -10.21 3.61
CA ASN A 302 -6.24 -8.95 4.32
C ASN A 302 -6.24 -9.22 5.82
N ALA A 303 -5.20 -8.74 6.49
CA ALA A 303 -5.07 -8.70 7.94
C ALA A 303 -4.57 -7.32 8.37
N VAL A 304 -5.15 -6.28 7.76
CA VAL A 304 -4.89 -4.89 8.10
C VAL A 304 -6.16 -4.20 8.57
N ILE A 305 -6.04 -3.33 9.56
CA ILE A 305 -7.12 -2.45 9.98
C ILE A 305 -6.68 -1.00 9.99
N GLY A 306 -7.51 -0.12 9.45
CA GLY A 306 -7.28 1.31 9.51
C GLY A 306 -7.49 1.83 10.93
N THR A 307 -6.54 2.64 11.40
CA THR A 307 -6.67 3.43 12.64
C THR A 307 -6.39 4.90 12.33
N LEU A 308 -6.55 5.76 13.33
CA LEU A 308 -6.26 7.18 13.19
C LEU A 308 -5.49 7.75 14.37
N ALA A 309 -4.60 8.70 14.06
CA ALA A 309 -4.02 9.63 15.01
C ALA A 309 -4.70 11.00 14.88
N GLY A 310 -4.99 11.63 16.01
CA GLY A 310 -5.78 12.86 16.08
C GLY A 310 -7.23 12.64 16.55
N PRO A 311 -8.16 13.57 16.31
CA PRO A 311 -7.96 14.83 15.59
C PRO A 311 -7.03 15.81 16.33
N VAL A 312 -6.33 16.67 15.58
CA VAL A 312 -5.52 17.79 16.09
C VAL A 312 -5.91 19.05 15.29
N PRO A 313 -6.13 20.21 15.93
CA PRO A 313 -6.34 21.45 15.18
C PRO A 313 -5.14 21.74 14.27
N ALA A 314 -5.40 22.12 13.01
CA ALA A 314 -4.37 22.31 12.00
C ALA A 314 -3.26 23.27 12.45
N THR A 315 -3.62 24.38 13.11
CA THR A 315 -2.65 25.34 13.67
C THR A 315 -1.78 24.75 14.79
N THR A 316 -2.36 23.96 15.71
CA THR A 316 -1.60 23.27 16.76
C THR A 316 -0.59 22.27 16.17
N LEU A 317 -0.95 21.62 15.06
CA LEU A 317 -0.08 20.65 14.41
C LEU A 317 1.17 21.31 13.81
N ILE A 318 1.11 22.58 13.39
CA ILE A 318 2.22 23.27 12.74
C ILE A 318 2.95 24.31 13.62
N SER A 319 2.52 24.53 14.86
CA SER A 319 2.92 25.71 15.64
C SER A 319 4.29 25.65 16.34
N ASP A 320 4.74 24.48 16.82
CA ASP A 320 5.90 24.38 17.71
C ASP A 320 6.91 23.32 17.26
N GLY A 321 7.65 23.59 16.18
CA GLY A 321 8.81 22.82 15.67
C GLY A 321 8.95 21.39 16.21
N ASP A 322 9.87 21.18 17.15
CA ASP A 322 10.19 19.86 17.70
C ASP A 322 9.09 19.30 18.60
N ARG A 323 8.37 20.14 19.34
CA ARG A 323 7.27 19.70 20.21
C ARG A 323 6.08 19.20 19.41
N SER A 324 5.69 19.91 18.35
CA SER A 324 4.63 19.53 17.42
C SER A 324 5.00 18.25 16.67
N LEU A 325 6.26 18.12 16.23
CA LEU A 325 6.76 16.88 15.64
C LEU A 325 6.67 15.70 16.62
N ALA A 326 7.15 15.88 17.85
CA ALA A 326 7.08 14.86 18.88
C ALA A 326 5.64 14.49 19.23
N ALA A 327 4.75 15.48 19.38
CA ALA A 327 3.34 15.25 19.68
C ALA A 327 2.62 14.49 18.55
N ALA A 328 2.89 14.83 17.28
CA ALA A 328 2.35 14.11 16.14
C ALA A 328 2.88 12.66 16.08
N ALA A 329 4.19 12.47 16.25
CA ALA A 329 4.81 11.14 16.29
C ALA A 329 4.30 10.28 17.46
N THR A 330 4.13 10.88 18.64
CA THR A 330 3.50 10.25 19.81
C THR A 330 2.08 9.79 19.48
N LYS A 331 1.24 10.64 18.88
CA LYS A 331 -0.14 10.26 18.53
C LYS A 331 -0.18 9.09 17.53
N ILE A 332 0.72 9.08 16.55
CA ILE A 332 0.87 7.98 15.58
C ILE A 332 1.32 6.70 16.30
N ARG A 333 2.30 6.78 17.21
CA ARG A 333 2.73 5.62 18.01
C ARG A 333 1.60 5.07 18.88
N GLN A 334 0.82 5.95 19.51
CA GLN A 334 -0.34 5.56 20.32
C GLN A 334 -1.42 4.88 19.48
N SER A 335 -1.73 5.40 18.28
CA SER A 335 -2.72 4.78 17.39
C SER A 335 -2.29 3.38 16.94
N ILE A 336 -0.99 3.13 16.77
CA ILE A 336 -0.44 1.79 16.49
C ILE A 336 -0.61 0.85 17.68
N HIS A 337 -0.29 1.31 18.91
CA HIS A 337 -0.38 0.50 20.12
C HIS A 337 -1.83 0.13 20.50
N ALA A 338 -2.79 0.95 20.08
CA ALA A 338 -4.21 0.73 20.36
C ALA A 338 -4.88 -0.33 19.45
N VAL A 339 -4.13 -0.93 18.52
CA VAL A 339 -4.66 -1.88 17.53
C VAL A 339 -4.20 -3.30 17.81
N ASP A 340 -5.16 -4.21 17.84
CA ASP A 340 -4.96 -5.65 17.85
C ASP A 340 -5.98 -6.34 16.93
N ILE A 341 -5.90 -7.67 16.84
CA ILE A 341 -6.79 -8.50 16.02
C ILE A 341 -8.28 -8.34 16.39
N SER A 342 -8.62 -7.98 17.63
CA SER A 342 -10.01 -7.86 18.08
C SER A 342 -10.77 -6.77 17.32
N LYS A 343 -10.03 -5.74 16.84
CA LYS A 343 -10.58 -4.66 16.01
C LYS A 343 -11.19 -5.18 14.71
N ILE A 344 -10.68 -6.29 14.16
CA ILE A 344 -11.30 -6.94 12.99
C ILE A 344 -12.69 -7.47 13.35
N GLY A 345 -12.83 -8.13 14.49
CA GLY A 345 -14.13 -8.62 14.95
C GLY A 345 -15.15 -7.49 15.22
N HIS A 346 -14.68 -6.32 15.64
CA HIS A 346 -15.55 -5.15 15.79
C HIS A 346 -16.04 -4.62 14.43
N ILE A 347 -15.15 -4.47 13.44
CA ILE A 347 -15.52 -3.85 12.16
C ILE A 347 -16.42 -4.77 11.33
N THR A 348 -16.11 -6.07 11.30
CA THR A 348 -16.91 -7.06 10.55
C THR A 348 -18.31 -7.21 11.16
N ALA A 349 -18.41 -7.27 12.49
CA ALA A 349 -19.72 -7.26 13.18
C ALA A 349 -20.53 -5.98 12.93
N LEU A 350 -19.87 -4.81 12.89
CA LEU A 350 -20.54 -3.57 12.51
C LEU A 350 -21.07 -3.63 11.08
N GLN A 351 -20.25 -4.09 10.12
CA GLN A 351 -20.64 -4.22 8.72
C GLN A 351 -21.87 -5.12 8.55
N THR A 352 -21.92 -6.26 9.25
CA THR A 352 -23.07 -7.18 9.22
C THR A 352 -24.30 -6.61 9.92
N SER A 353 -24.15 -5.70 10.87
CA SER A 353 -25.29 -5.10 11.61
C SER A 353 -25.86 -3.83 10.95
N LEU A 354 -25.29 -3.36 9.85
CA LEU A 354 -25.80 -2.18 9.14
C LEU A 354 -27.15 -2.50 8.50
N ALA A 355 -28.12 -1.59 8.62
CA ALA A 355 -29.31 -1.63 7.78
C ALA A 355 -28.94 -1.36 6.32
N ASP A 356 -29.77 -1.80 5.38
CA ASP A 356 -29.57 -1.54 3.95
C ASP A 356 -29.52 -0.05 3.60
N THR A 357 -30.07 0.82 4.44
CA THR A 357 -30.00 2.28 4.28
C THR A 357 -28.73 2.89 4.83
N GLN A 358 -27.89 2.13 5.54
CA GLN A 358 -26.74 2.62 6.28
C GLN A 358 -25.42 2.23 5.61
N ILE A 359 -24.40 3.05 5.85
CA ILE A 359 -23.03 2.80 5.40
C ILE A 359 -22.04 3.18 6.50
N LEU A 360 -21.00 2.36 6.63
CA LEU A 360 -19.84 2.63 7.48
C LEU A 360 -18.79 3.36 6.63
N LEU A 361 -18.38 4.55 7.07
CA LEU A 361 -17.43 5.38 6.33
C LEU A 361 -16.24 5.79 7.22
N PRO A 362 -15.04 5.93 6.64
CA PRO A 362 -13.95 6.61 7.31
C PRO A 362 -14.37 8.02 7.74
N ASN A 363 -14.12 8.37 9.00
CA ASN A 363 -14.18 9.71 9.56
C ASN A 363 -12.91 10.47 9.19
N ALA A 364 -12.69 10.64 7.89
CA ALA A 364 -11.55 11.34 7.33
C ALA A 364 -11.91 12.01 6.00
N ASP A 365 -11.38 13.21 5.77
CA ASP A 365 -11.49 13.96 4.52
C ASP A 365 -10.09 14.21 3.93
N PHE A 366 -9.67 13.34 3.01
CA PHE A 366 -8.36 13.41 2.36
C PHE A 366 -8.25 14.55 1.33
N ALA A 367 -9.38 15.14 0.91
CA ALA A 367 -9.41 16.37 0.14
C ALA A 367 -9.42 17.62 1.04
N GLY A 368 -9.65 17.44 2.34
CA GLY A 368 -9.54 18.46 3.39
C GLY A 368 -8.23 18.32 4.16
N MET A 369 -8.29 18.41 5.49
CA MET A 369 -7.10 18.44 6.35
C MET A 369 -6.50 17.07 6.72
N ASP A 370 -7.13 15.97 6.32
CA ASP A 370 -6.69 14.63 6.73
C ASP A 370 -5.70 14.02 5.73
N LEU A 371 -4.86 13.09 6.20
CA LEU A 371 -3.85 12.39 5.40
C LEU A 371 -4.04 10.88 5.55
N PHE A 372 -4.08 10.15 4.43
CA PHE A 372 -3.87 8.70 4.44
C PHE A 372 -2.39 8.39 4.21
N MET A 373 -1.81 7.52 5.03
CA MET A 373 -0.44 7.06 4.79
C MET A 373 -0.28 5.56 5.02
N ASN A 374 0.46 4.92 4.13
CA ASN A 374 0.80 3.51 4.20
C ASN A 374 2.33 3.31 4.14
N THR A 375 2.80 2.11 4.46
CA THR A 375 4.20 1.71 4.30
C THR A 375 4.32 0.36 3.63
N TRP A 376 5.09 0.34 2.55
CA TRP A 376 5.41 -0.83 1.73
C TRP A 376 6.90 -1.18 1.82
N TYR A 377 7.58 -0.63 2.83
CA TYR A 377 9.02 -0.75 3.05
C TYR A 377 9.53 -2.20 3.22
N THR A 378 8.65 -3.18 3.39
CA THR A 378 9.04 -4.60 3.47
C THR A 378 9.58 -5.16 2.15
N GLY A 379 9.25 -4.53 1.03
CA GLY A 379 9.84 -4.85 -0.27
C GLY A 379 11.31 -4.41 -0.34
N SER A 380 12.15 -5.20 -1.02
CA SER A 380 13.59 -4.92 -1.10
C SER A 380 14.20 -5.43 -2.41
N ALA A 381 15.38 -4.93 -2.75
CA ALA A 381 16.10 -5.37 -3.95
C ALA A 381 16.36 -6.89 -3.92
N ALA A 382 16.75 -7.43 -2.76
CA ALA A 382 16.99 -8.86 -2.59
C ALA A 382 15.73 -9.72 -2.79
N LYS A 383 14.56 -9.23 -2.37
CA LYS A 383 13.29 -9.94 -2.58
C LYS A 383 12.85 -9.94 -4.04
N TYR A 384 13.15 -8.85 -4.75
CA TYR A 384 12.67 -8.63 -6.11
C TYR A 384 13.74 -8.83 -7.18
N ASP A 385 14.84 -9.49 -6.82
CA ASP A 385 15.91 -9.86 -7.74
C ASP A 385 15.41 -10.94 -8.72
N LEU A 386 15.58 -10.69 -10.02
CA LEU A 386 15.19 -11.60 -11.10
C LEU A 386 16.30 -12.58 -11.49
N GLY A 387 17.52 -12.43 -10.94
CA GLY A 387 18.69 -13.23 -11.29
C GLY A 387 19.24 -12.93 -12.68
N GLY A 388 20.48 -13.32 -12.95
CA GLY A 388 21.08 -13.18 -14.30
C GLY A 388 21.41 -11.74 -14.74
N ALA A 389 21.58 -10.81 -13.77
CA ALA A 389 22.02 -9.42 -13.89
C ALA A 389 21.00 -8.24 -14.02
N PRO A 390 19.68 -8.41 -14.28
CA PRO A 390 18.69 -7.36 -14.05
C PRO A 390 18.71 -6.90 -12.60
N ARG A 391 18.72 -5.58 -12.37
CA ARG A 391 18.69 -5.02 -11.02
C ARG A 391 17.43 -4.18 -10.82
N PRO A 392 16.62 -4.43 -9.78
CA PRO A 392 15.50 -3.55 -9.46
C PRO A 392 16.04 -2.18 -9.03
N VAL A 393 15.58 -1.11 -9.68
CA VAL A 393 16.05 0.26 -9.41
C VAL A 393 14.97 1.19 -8.89
N ALA A 394 13.70 0.92 -9.18
CA ALA A 394 12.59 1.73 -8.72
C ALA A 394 11.30 0.92 -8.57
N PHE A 395 10.54 1.24 -7.53
CA PHE A 395 9.18 0.77 -7.33
C PHE A 395 8.24 1.96 -7.39
N ARG A 396 7.27 1.95 -8.29
CA ARG A 396 6.33 3.06 -8.45
C ARG A 396 4.89 2.60 -8.30
N VAL A 397 4.07 3.47 -7.73
CA VAL A 397 2.67 3.20 -7.43
C VAL A 397 1.79 4.10 -8.27
N GLN A 398 0.77 3.53 -8.90
CA GLN A 398 -0.34 4.29 -9.46
C GLN A 398 -1.42 4.36 -8.38
N ALA A 399 -1.36 5.40 -7.55
CA ALA A 399 -2.27 5.52 -6.41
C ALA A 399 -3.74 5.60 -6.88
N GLY A 400 -4.60 4.83 -6.20
CA GLY A 400 -6.04 4.81 -6.44
C GLY A 400 -6.85 5.55 -5.37
N VAL A 401 -6.19 6.23 -4.43
CA VAL A 401 -6.83 6.95 -3.33
C VAL A 401 -7.11 8.39 -3.77
N PRO A 402 -8.35 8.90 -3.65
CA PRO A 402 -8.64 10.30 -3.91
C PRO A 402 -8.04 11.20 -2.81
N GLY A 403 -7.47 12.34 -3.19
CA GLY A 403 -6.91 13.32 -2.26
C GLY A 403 -5.50 12.98 -1.78
N ALA A 404 -5.16 13.40 -0.56
CA ALA A 404 -3.82 13.25 -0.01
C ALA A 404 -3.52 11.82 0.47
N CYS A 405 -2.44 11.28 -0.08
CA CYS A 405 -1.98 9.93 0.18
C CYS A 405 -0.44 9.93 0.20
N ALA A 406 0.15 9.27 1.19
CA ALA A 406 1.58 9.00 1.21
C ALA A 406 1.88 7.51 1.35
N VAL A 407 2.95 7.04 0.71
CA VAL A 407 3.40 5.66 0.81
C VAL A 407 4.91 5.62 0.93
N ILE A 408 5.43 5.04 2.02
CA ILE A 408 6.85 4.69 2.09
C ILE A 408 7.06 3.49 1.16
N LEU A 409 7.88 3.65 0.14
CA LEU A 409 8.09 2.66 -0.92
C LEU A 409 9.12 1.59 -0.50
N PRO A 410 9.15 0.43 -1.19
CA PRO A 410 10.25 -0.52 -1.11
C PRO A 410 11.62 0.13 -1.28
N ASN A 411 12.63 -0.38 -0.56
CA ASN A 411 13.98 0.16 -0.60
C ASN A 411 14.91 -0.68 -1.48
N PHE A 412 15.42 -0.08 -2.55
CA PHE A 412 16.35 -0.70 -3.49
C PHE A 412 17.76 -0.10 -3.45
N TYR A 413 18.08 0.74 -2.47
CA TYR A 413 19.43 1.28 -2.31
C TYR A 413 20.39 0.23 -1.76
N GLU A 414 21.46 -0.03 -2.51
CA GLU A 414 22.59 -0.88 -2.11
C GLU A 414 23.64 -0.06 -1.35
N SER A 415 23.20 0.66 -0.31
CA SER A 415 24.06 1.52 0.52
C SER A 415 23.99 1.10 1.97
N ASP A 416 25.12 1.17 2.68
CA ASP A 416 25.18 0.98 4.15
C ASP A 416 24.27 1.97 4.89
N THR A 417 24.07 3.15 4.31
CA THR A 417 23.10 4.12 4.81
C THR A 417 21.72 3.76 4.29
N ARG A 418 20.81 3.41 5.21
CA ARG A 418 19.41 3.18 4.91
C ARG A 418 18.74 4.48 4.42
N VAL A 419 17.95 4.34 3.36
CA VAL A 419 17.24 5.44 2.69
C VAL A 419 15.79 5.03 2.49
N PHE A 420 14.88 5.99 2.62
CA PHE A 420 13.46 5.80 2.39
C PHE A 420 13.02 6.70 1.24
N GLU A 421 12.38 6.12 0.22
CA GLU A 421 11.57 6.87 -0.73
C GLU A 421 10.12 6.93 -0.22
N VAL A 422 9.52 8.11 -0.31
CA VAL A 422 8.15 8.38 0.09
C VAL A 422 7.43 8.97 -1.11
N PHE A 423 6.47 8.22 -1.64
CA PHE A 423 5.49 8.75 -2.57
C PHE A 423 4.54 9.65 -1.80
N VAL A 424 4.34 10.89 -2.26
CA VAL A 424 3.38 11.83 -1.69
C VAL A 424 2.51 12.37 -2.82
N GLN A 425 1.22 12.11 -2.73
CA GLN A 425 0.17 12.65 -3.58
C GLN A 425 -0.68 13.62 -2.77
N ALA A 426 -1.06 14.73 -3.38
CA ALA A 426 -2.00 15.70 -2.82
C ALA A 426 -2.76 16.42 -3.96
N PRO A 427 -3.87 17.11 -3.66
CA PRO A 427 -4.45 18.09 -4.58
C PRO A 427 -3.37 19.03 -5.16
N GLU A 428 -3.45 19.35 -6.45
CA GLU A 428 -2.39 20.07 -7.17
C GLU A 428 -1.84 21.31 -6.45
N PRO A 429 -2.68 22.27 -5.96
CA PRO A 429 -2.17 23.45 -5.26
C PRO A 429 -1.43 23.11 -3.96
N GLU A 430 -1.88 22.08 -3.24
CA GLU A 430 -1.25 21.61 -2.00
C GLU A 430 0.09 20.94 -2.26
N HIS A 431 0.20 20.20 -3.38
CA HIS A 431 1.46 19.58 -3.80
C HIS A 431 2.47 20.65 -4.23
N GLU A 432 2.04 21.68 -4.97
CA GLU A 432 2.88 22.82 -5.34
C GLU A 432 3.40 23.57 -4.11
N ALA A 433 2.52 23.86 -3.14
CA ALA A 433 2.94 24.50 -1.89
C ALA A 433 3.90 23.61 -1.06
N LEU A 434 3.71 22.28 -1.08
CA LEU A 434 4.64 21.34 -0.43
C LEU A 434 6.03 21.36 -1.08
N MET A 435 6.11 21.51 -2.40
CA MET A 435 7.38 21.62 -3.13
C MET A 435 8.18 22.88 -2.78
N GLU A 436 7.53 23.92 -2.25
CA GLU A 436 8.17 25.16 -1.81
C GLU A 436 8.40 25.20 -0.28
N ASP A 437 7.97 24.17 0.44
CA ASP A 437 8.03 24.11 1.89
C ASP A 437 9.46 23.88 2.40
N VAL A 438 10.12 24.97 2.80
CA VAL A 438 11.50 24.98 3.29
C VAL A 438 11.73 24.08 4.51
N GLU A 439 10.74 23.93 5.39
CA GLU A 439 10.86 23.09 6.58
C GLU A 439 10.72 21.60 6.24
N PHE A 440 9.96 21.27 5.21
CA PHE A 440 9.89 19.92 4.66
C PHE A 440 11.18 19.55 3.91
N LEU A 441 11.63 20.42 3.01
CA LEU A 441 12.83 20.22 2.18
C LEU A 441 14.14 20.23 2.98
N LYS A 442 14.12 20.71 4.23
CA LYS A 442 15.23 20.56 5.17
C LYS A 442 15.55 19.09 5.49
N TYR A 443 14.55 18.21 5.46
CA TYR A 443 14.71 16.78 5.79
C TYR A 443 14.55 15.87 4.59
N PHE A 444 13.76 16.29 3.59
CA PHE A 444 13.47 15.53 2.39
C PHE A 444 14.15 16.12 1.16
N GLU A 445 14.82 15.26 0.42
CA GLU A 445 15.27 15.55 -0.96
C GLU A 445 14.12 15.24 -1.91
N GLN A 446 13.72 16.19 -2.77
CA GLN A 446 12.80 15.89 -3.87
C GLN A 446 13.55 15.07 -4.94
N VAL A 447 13.05 13.88 -5.22
CA VAL A 447 13.67 12.93 -6.15
C VAL A 447 12.99 12.93 -7.51
N ALA A 448 11.65 12.99 -7.52
CA ALA A 448 10.84 12.77 -8.72
C ALA A 448 9.53 13.54 -8.68
#